data_AF-A0A258LKX3-F1
#
_entry.id   AF-A0A258LKX3-F1
#
_cell.length_a   1.000
_cell.length_b   1.000
_cell.length_c   1.000
_cell.angle_alpha   90.00
_cell.angle_beta   90.00
_cell.angle_gamma   90.00
#
_symmetry.space_group_name_H-M   'P 1'
#
loop_
_entity.id
_entity.type
_entity.pdbx_description
1 polymer ?
#
loop_
_entity_poly.entity_id
_entity_poly.type
_entity_poly.pdbx_seq_one_letter_code
_entity_poly.pdbx_strand_id
1 'polypeptide(L)'
;MRLEGLASVLFKDDIKTMTALRLTRSFLIAIFLPLAVTAIQWSLWDSISPSSWFLFWPTVFFCIFLGSFIEGLVAVFVAAACAWWFFVPQPFTLIKHDYASVAALLIFVSLNVFVCVLYAFLKRSKAIADANLAKVSATHKLLLDALADGIFIAQDFKFVFCNPALPNSLGYSAQEFNGFPFHKVVAPEFLSIWTERFQQRISGAYQPERYYEVQFIHKNGSYVWM
;
A
#
# COMPACT_ATOMS: atom_id res chain seq x y z
N MET A 1 30.00 -19.44 4.09
CA MET A 1 28.98 -19.85 5.09
C MET A 1 28.92 -18.98 6.35
N ARG A 2 30.01 -18.43 6.92
CA ARG A 2 29.95 -17.61 8.16
C ARG A 2 29.47 -16.16 7.98
N LEU A 3 29.57 -15.59 6.77
CA LEU A 3 29.23 -14.17 6.50
C LEU A 3 27.73 -13.92 6.29
N GLU A 4 26.99 -14.89 5.74
CA GLU A 4 25.52 -14.77 5.55
C GLU A 4 24.75 -14.80 6.88
N GLY A 5 25.26 -15.57 7.86
CA GLY A 5 24.70 -15.59 9.21
C GLY A 5 24.86 -14.25 9.93
N LEU A 6 26.03 -13.59 9.81
CA LEU A 6 26.30 -12.30 10.46
C LEU A 6 25.44 -11.17 9.88
N ALA A 7 25.27 -11.14 8.55
CA ALA A 7 24.41 -10.17 7.89
C ALA A 7 22.94 -10.34 8.28
N SER A 8 22.46 -11.59 8.43
CA SER A 8 21.08 -11.88 8.87
C SER A 8 20.81 -11.44 10.31
N VAL A 9 21.81 -11.52 11.19
CA VAL A 9 21.70 -11.12 12.59
C VAL A 9 21.70 -9.60 12.72
N LEU A 10 22.63 -8.91 12.02
CA LEU A 10 22.69 -7.44 12.01
C LEU A 10 21.40 -6.82 11.44
N PHE A 11 20.87 -7.34 10.33
CA PHE A 11 19.61 -6.85 9.75
C PHE A 11 18.40 -7.05 10.67
N LYS A 12 18.37 -8.17 11.41
CA LYS A 12 17.27 -8.49 12.33
C LYS A 12 17.28 -7.57 13.56
N ASP A 13 18.46 -7.21 14.04
CA ASP A 13 18.62 -6.28 15.16
C ASP A 13 18.32 -4.83 14.76
N ASP A 14 18.68 -4.41 13.54
CA ASP A 14 18.28 -3.09 13.02
C ASP A 14 16.76 -2.98 12.86
N ILE A 15 16.09 -3.99 12.32
CA ILE A 15 14.62 -3.99 12.17
C ILE A 15 13.94 -3.94 13.55
N LYS A 16 14.42 -4.72 14.53
CA LYS A 16 13.88 -4.69 15.90
C LYS A 16 14.08 -3.31 16.53
N THR A 17 15.26 -2.73 16.38
CA THR A 17 15.59 -1.41 16.94
C THR A 17 14.73 -0.31 16.31
N MET A 18 14.57 -0.31 14.98
CA MET A 18 13.68 0.62 14.28
C MET A 18 12.20 0.46 14.67
N THR A 19 11.75 -0.77 14.88
CA THR A 19 10.37 -1.05 15.32
C THR A 19 10.15 -0.60 16.77
N ALA A 20 11.11 -0.86 17.66
CA ALA A 20 11.08 -0.42 19.05
C ALA A 20 11.10 1.11 19.16
N LEU A 21 11.93 1.80 18.37
CA LEU A 21 12.00 3.26 18.35
C LEU A 21 10.70 3.91 17.85
N ARG A 22 10.05 3.29 16.85
CA ARG A 22 8.74 3.75 16.37
C ARG A 22 7.65 3.53 17.40
N LEU A 23 7.67 2.40 18.09
CA LEU A 23 6.71 2.06 19.14
C LEU A 23 6.83 3.03 20.32
N THR A 24 8.03 3.23 20.86
CA THR A 24 8.25 4.16 21.98
C THR A 24 7.85 5.59 21.62
N ARG A 25 8.19 6.07 20.41
CA ARG A 25 7.79 7.40 19.96
C ARG A 25 6.28 7.58 19.88
N SER A 26 5.56 6.57 19.39
CA SER A 26 4.10 6.67 19.23
C SER A 26 3.36 6.64 20.58
N PHE A 27 3.81 5.82 21.53
CA PHE A 27 3.30 5.85 22.90
C PHE A 27 3.53 7.19 23.60
N LEU A 28 4.70 7.80 23.39
CA LEU A 28 4.99 9.13 23.93
C LEU A 28 4.01 10.17 23.37
N ILE A 29 3.69 10.12 22.08
CA ILE A 29 2.71 11.04 21.47
C ILE A 29 1.31 10.81 22.06
N ALA A 30 0.89 9.55 22.20
CA ALA A 30 -0.43 9.20 22.73
C ALA A 30 -0.68 9.68 24.17
N ILE A 31 0.37 9.84 24.97
CA ILE A 31 0.29 10.36 26.34
C ILE A 31 0.50 11.88 26.36
N PHE A 32 1.52 12.37 25.65
CA PHE A 32 1.91 13.78 25.71
C PHE A 32 0.89 14.70 25.03
N LEU A 33 0.30 14.27 23.91
CA LEU A 33 -0.62 15.12 23.15
C LEU A 33 -1.91 15.44 23.93
N PRO A 34 -2.61 14.49 24.58
CA PRO A 34 -3.73 14.80 25.47
C PRO A 34 -3.35 15.72 26.65
N LEU A 35 -2.16 15.56 27.22
CA LEU A 35 -1.68 16.41 28.32
C LEU A 35 -1.39 17.84 27.84
N ALA A 36 -0.74 17.99 26.68
CA ALA A 36 -0.51 19.30 26.07
C ALA A 36 -1.82 20.02 25.77
N VAL A 37 -2.82 19.28 25.25
CA VAL A 37 -4.16 19.81 24.98
C VAL A 37 -4.88 20.20 26.26
N THR A 38 -4.71 19.44 27.34
CA THR A 38 -5.21 19.82 28.67
C THR A 38 -4.65 21.17 29.11
N ALA A 39 -3.34 21.40 28.97
CA ALA A 39 -2.71 22.66 29.32
C ALA A 39 -3.17 23.84 28.42
N ILE A 40 -3.30 23.61 27.12
CA ILE A 40 -3.81 24.60 26.17
C ILE A 40 -5.27 24.96 26.50
N GLN A 41 -6.11 23.96 26.72
CA GLN A 41 -7.52 24.16 27.05
C GLN A 41 -7.67 24.90 28.38
N TRP A 42 -6.80 24.66 29.36
CA TRP A 42 -6.79 25.37 30.64
C TRP A 42 -6.53 26.88 30.44
N SER A 43 -5.56 27.23 29.60
CA SER A 43 -5.24 28.64 29.31
C SER A 43 -6.33 29.37 28.52
N LEU A 44 -7.14 28.65 27.76
CA LEU A 44 -8.21 29.20 26.92
C LEU A 44 -9.61 29.00 27.53
N TRP A 45 -9.68 28.56 28.78
CA TRP A 45 -10.92 28.09 29.38
C TRP A 45 -12.00 29.18 29.43
N ASP A 46 -11.61 30.42 29.68
CA ASP A 46 -12.51 31.57 29.74
C ASP A 46 -13.27 31.81 28.42
N SER A 47 -12.74 31.34 27.29
CA SER A 47 -13.36 31.47 25.96
C SER A 47 -14.08 30.21 25.47
N ILE A 48 -13.75 29.03 26.02
CA ILE A 48 -14.20 27.72 25.52
C ILE A 48 -15.26 27.09 26.45
N SER A 49 -15.36 27.57 27.68
CA SER A 49 -16.41 27.16 28.63
C SER A 49 -17.81 27.37 28.01
N PRO A 50 -18.74 26.39 28.08
CA PRO A 50 -18.70 25.17 28.91
C PRO A 50 -18.27 23.89 28.14
N SER A 51 -17.68 24.00 26.95
CA SER A 51 -17.41 22.84 26.09
C SER A 51 -16.20 22.02 26.56
N SER A 52 -16.39 21.15 27.56
CA SER A 52 -15.31 20.39 28.21
C SER A 52 -14.54 19.43 27.28
N TRP A 53 -15.18 18.95 26.20
CA TRP A 53 -14.66 17.88 25.34
C TRP A 53 -14.03 18.37 24.02
N PHE A 54 -14.15 19.67 23.72
CA PHE A 54 -13.91 20.21 22.37
C PHE A 54 -12.54 19.86 21.78
N LEU A 55 -11.44 20.14 22.49
CA LEU A 55 -10.09 19.90 21.97
C LEU A 55 -9.65 18.44 22.10
N PHE A 56 -10.31 17.63 22.93
CA PHE A 56 -9.97 16.22 23.10
C PHE A 56 -10.38 15.37 21.88
N TRP A 57 -11.44 15.75 21.16
CA TRP A 57 -11.88 15.07 19.93
C TRP A 57 -10.80 15.01 18.83
N PRO A 58 -10.28 16.15 18.32
CA PRO A 58 -9.24 16.11 17.29
C PRO A 58 -7.95 15.47 17.81
N THR A 59 -7.63 15.67 19.09
CA THR A 59 -6.43 15.13 19.73
C THR A 59 -6.36 13.61 19.69
N VAL A 60 -7.43 12.94 20.12
CA VAL A 60 -7.51 11.49 20.09
C VAL A 60 -7.50 10.98 18.64
N PHE A 61 -8.21 11.66 17.73
CA PHE A 61 -8.17 11.31 16.31
C PHE A 61 -6.74 11.34 15.74
N PHE A 62 -5.96 12.40 16.02
CA PHE A 62 -4.57 12.50 15.57
C PHE A 62 -3.68 11.41 16.20
N CYS A 63 -3.89 11.05 17.46
CA CYS A 63 -3.15 9.96 18.11
C CYS A 63 -3.45 8.61 17.46
N ILE A 64 -4.72 8.33 17.15
CA ILE A 64 -5.13 7.10 16.46
C ILE A 64 -4.54 7.07 15.03
N PHE A 65 -4.59 8.19 14.32
CA PHE A 65 -4.11 8.29 12.95
C PHE A 65 -2.58 8.09 12.83
N LEU A 66 -1.82 8.64 13.77
CA LEU A 66 -0.35 8.51 13.78
C LEU A 66 0.12 7.19 14.38
N GLY A 67 -0.74 6.52 15.16
CA GLY A 67 -0.39 5.36 15.94
C GLY A 67 -1.01 4.03 15.48
N SER A 68 -1.06 3.13 16.44
CA SER A 68 -1.66 1.80 16.38
C SER A 68 -2.89 1.74 17.28
N PHE A 69 -3.62 0.61 17.22
CA PHE A 69 -4.82 0.41 18.02
C PHE A 69 -4.61 0.67 19.53
N ILE A 70 -3.51 0.16 20.10
CA ILE A 70 -3.22 0.28 21.54
C ILE A 70 -2.92 1.74 21.91
N GLU A 71 -2.15 2.44 21.08
CA GLU A 71 -1.80 3.86 21.30
C GLU A 71 -3.05 4.74 21.22
N GLY A 72 -3.98 4.42 20.31
CA GLY A 72 -5.31 5.03 20.27
C GLY A 72 -6.09 4.85 21.57
N LEU A 73 -6.15 3.62 22.11
CA LEU A 73 -6.82 3.35 23.39
C LEU A 73 -6.18 4.09 24.56
N VAL A 74 -4.84 4.17 24.60
CA VAL A 74 -4.13 4.95 25.61
C VAL A 74 -4.50 6.42 25.51
N ALA A 75 -4.53 7.00 24.30
CA ALA A 75 -4.92 8.38 24.11
C ALA A 75 -6.36 8.65 24.55
N VAL A 76 -7.30 7.74 24.25
CA VAL A 76 -8.70 7.83 24.73
C VAL A 76 -8.75 7.86 26.24
N PHE A 77 -8.03 6.96 26.91
CA PHE A 77 -8.02 6.87 28.37
C PHE A 77 -7.46 8.13 29.01
N VAL A 78 -6.29 8.60 28.55
CA VAL A 78 -5.64 9.81 29.09
C VAL A 78 -6.52 11.04 28.84
N ALA A 79 -7.06 11.19 27.62
CA ALA A 79 -7.96 12.29 27.28
C ALA A 79 -9.22 12.29 28.16
N ALA A 80 -9.86 11.13 28.33
CA ALA A 80 -11.05 10.99 29.16
C ALA A 80 -10.76 11.32 30.64
N ALA A 81 -9.64 10.83 31.19
CA ALA A 81 -9.24 11.11 32.56
C ALA A 81 -8.97 12.60 32.79
N CYS A 82 -8.24 13.25 31.89
CA CYS A 82 -7.95 14.69 31.97
C CYS A 82 -9.23 15.53 31.84
N ALA A 83 -10.06 15.24 30.83
CA ALA A 83 -11.32 15.95 30.63
C ALA A 83 -12.24 15.82 31.85
N TRP A 84 -12.37 14.60 32.39
CA TRP A 84 -13.21 14.30 33.54
C TRP A 84 -12.75 15.04 34.80
N TRP A 85 -11.45 15.06 35.07
CA TRP A 85 -10.90 15.66 36.29
C TRP A 85 -10.92 17.18 36.28
N PHE A 86 -10.58 17.82 35.15
CA PHE A 86 -10.34 19.27 35.10
C PHE A 86 -11.49 20.10 34.52
N PHE A 87 -12.21 19.60 33.50
CA PHE A 87 -13.07 20.45 32.67
C PHE A 87 -14.56 20.13 32.75
N VAL A 88 -14.93 18.91 33.09
CA VAL A 88 -16.33 18.55 33.30
C VAL A 88 -16.83 19.21 34.60
N PRO A 89 -18.07 19.76 34.66
CA PRO A 89 -18.59 20.48 35.83
C PRO A 89 -18.37 19.75 37.16
N GLN A 90 -18.13 20.51 38.23
CA GLN A 90 -17.53 20.03 39.49
C GLN A 90 -16.09 19.52 39.24
N PRO A 91 -15.14 20.42 38.95
CA PRO A 91 -13.75 20.04 38.79
C PRO A 91 -13.21 19.48 40.11
N PHE A 92 -12.24 18.56 40.01
CA PHE A 92 -11.60 17.91 41.17
C PHE A 92 -12.52 17.00 42.01
N THR A 93 -13.68 16.58 41.49
CA THR A 93 -14.53 15.56 42.12
C THR A 93 -14.67 14.31 41.25
N LEU A 94 -14.60 13.13 41.89
CA LEU A 94 -14.75 11.84 41.22
C LEU A 94 -16.21 11.52 40.88
N ILE A 95 -17.11 11.80 41.83
CA ILE A 95 -18.54 11.51 41.69
C ILE A 95 -19.22 12.78 41.19
N LYS A 96 -19.79 12.69 39.99
CA LYS A 96 -20.57 13.76 39.36
C LYS A 96 -22.02 13.34 39.37
N HIS A 97 -22.86 14.11 40.06
CA HIS A 97 -24.29 13.85 40.16
C HIS A 97 -25.10 14.40 38.96
N ASP A 98 -24.41 14.63 37.84
CA ASP A 98 -24.99 15.11 36.59
C ASP A 98 -24.98 13.99 35.54
N TYR A 99 -26.17 13.58 35.11
CA TYR A 99 -26.36 12.54 34.10
C TYR A 99 -25.81 12.95 32.72
N ALA A 100 -25.82 14.24 32.39
CA ALA A 100 -25.32 14.73 31.11
C ALA A 100 -23.79 14.52 30.99
N SER A 101 -23.05 14.80 32.06
CA SER A 101 -21.61 14.58 32.15
C SER A 101 -21.22 13.11 31.97
N VAL A 102 -21.92 12.20 32.67
CA VAL A 102 -21.70 10.74 32.54
C VAL A 102 -22.01 10.26 31.13
N ALA A 103 -23.14 10.70 30.54
CA ALA A 103 -23.51 10.34 29.18
C ALA A 103 -22.47 10.82 28.16
N ALA A 104 -21.95 12.05 28.30
CA ALA A 104 -20.92 12.59 27.43
C ALA A 104 -19.63 11.78 27.47
N LEU A 105 -19.19 11.35 28.67
CA LEU A 105 -18.03 10.46 28.82
C LEU A 105 -18.25 9.12 28.11
N LEU A 106 -19.41 8.49 28.31
CA LEU A 106 -19.73 7.21 27.67
C LEU A 106 -19.75 7.32 26.14
N ILE A 107 -20.34 8.39 25.60
CA ILE A 107 -20.35 8.66 24.16
C ILE A 107 -18.93 8.89 23.65
N PHE A 108 -18.13 9.70 24.36
CA PHE A 108 -16.75 9.98 23.98
C PHE A 108 -15.90 8.71 23.92
N VAL A 109 -15.93 7.89 24.98
CA VAL A 109 -15.16 6.64 25.04
C VAL A 109 -15.65 5.67 23.98
N SER A 110 -16.97 5.46 23.86
CA SER A 110 -17.55 4.51 22.90
C SER A 110 -17.22 4.89 21.45
N LEU A 111 -17.39 6.16 21.08
CA LEU A 111 -17.10 6.63 19.73
C LEU A 111 -15.62 6.50 19.40
N ASN A 112 -14.73 6.87 20.32
CA ASN A 112 -13.29 6.77 20.03
C ASN A 112 -12.77 5.32 20.06
N VAL A 113 -13.32 4.44 20.91
CA VAL A 113 -13.04 3.00 20.83
C VAL A 113 -13.51 2.44 19.49
N PHE A 114 -14.70 2.83 19.02
CA PHE A 114 -15.17 2.47 17.69
C PHE A 114 -14.23 2.97 16.58
N VAL A 115 -13.76 4.22 16.66
CA VAL A 115 -12.76 4.76 15.72
C VAL A 115 -11.46 3.98 15.77
N CYS A 116 -10.96 3.60 16.96
CA CYS A 116 -9.77 2.75 17.10
C CYS A 116 -9.96 1.41 16.37
N VAL A 117 -11.09 0.74 16.59
CA VAL A 117 -11.41 -0.54 15.95
C VAL A 117 -11.52 -0.38 14.43
N LEU A 118 -12.25 0.63 13.97
CA LEU A 118 -12.43 0.93 12.55
C LEU A 118 -11.09 1.22 11.87
N TYR A 119 -10.26 2.06 12.46
CA TYR A 119 -8.94 2.38 11.92
C TYR A 119 -8.03 1.14 11.87
N ALA A 120 -8.03 0.31 12.92
CA ALA A 120 -7.30 -0.95 12.94
C ALA A 120 -7.78 -1.93 11.86
N PHE A 121 -9.10 -2.01 11.65
CA PHE A 121 -9.71 -2.81 10.59
C PHE A 121 -9.31 -2.30 9.20
N LEU A 122 -9.41 -0.99 8.97
CA LEU A 122 -9.03 -0.35 7.70
C LEU A 122 -7.55 -0.61 7.37
N LYS A 123 -6.65 -0.45 8.34
CA LYS A 123 -5.21 -0.70 8.17
C LYS A 123 -4.92 -2.16 7.83
N ARG A 124 -5.61 -3.10 8.47
CA ARG A 124 -5.51 -4.54 8.16
C ARG A 124 -6.03 -4.86 6.75
N SER A 125 -7.20 -4.33 6.39
CA SER A 125 -7.80 -4.54 5.07
C SER A 125 -6.87 -4.05 3.96
N LYS A 126 -6.30 -2.85 4.12
CA LYS A 126 -5.32 -2.31 3.17
C LYS A 126 -4.08 -3.21 3.04
N ALA A 127 -3.50 -3.63 4.16
CA ALA A 127 -2.32 -4.51 4.14
C ALA A 127 -2.59 -5.85 3.43
N ILE A 128 -3.78 -6.41 3.61
CA ILE A 128 -4.20 -7.65 2.92
C ILE A 128 -4.38 -7.41 1.42
N ALA A 129 -5.02 -6.30 1.04
CA ALA A 129 -5.22 -5.95 -0.36
C ALA A 129 -3.89 -5.76 -1.10
N ASP A 130 -2.94 -5.04 -0.51
CA ASP A 130 -1.61 -4.81 -1.08
C ASP A 130 -0.83 -6.13 -1.20
N ALA A 131 -0.89 -7.00 -0.19
CA ALA A 131 -0.26 -8.32 -0.22
C ALA A 131 -0.86 -9.23 -1.29
N ASN A 132 -2.19 -9.21 -1.45
CA ASN A 132 -2.89 -9.96 -2.50
C ASN A 132 -2.51 -9.47 -3.89
N LEU A 133 -2.46 -8.15 -4.10
CA LEU A 133 -2.05 -7.56 -5.38
C LEU A 133 -0.61 -7.96 -5.74
N ALA A 134 0.31 -7.86 -4.77
CA ALA A 134 1.70 -8.29 -4.97
C ALA A 134 1.79 -9.78 -5.33
N LYS A 135 1.01 -10.64 -4.64
CA LYS A 135 0.96 -12.08 -4.92
C LYS A 135 0.43 -12.38 -6.32
N VAL A 136 -0.68 -11.76 -6.73
CA VAL A 136 -1.25 -11.97 -8.07
C VAL A 136 -0.25 -11.52 -9.13
N SER A 137 0.36 -10.35 -8.97
CA SER A 137 1.39 -9.85 -9.90
C SER A 137 2.58 -10.81 -10.02
N ALA A 138 3.09 -11.32 -8.90
CA ALA A 138 4.19 -12.29 -8.90
C ALA A 138 3.81 -13.61 -9.57
N THR A 139 2.63 -14.16 -9.27
CA THR A 139 2.13 -15.39 -9.92
C THR A 139 1.95 -15.20 -11.42
N HIS A 140 1.38 -14.07 -11.86
CA HIS A 140 1.23 -13.76 -13.29
C HIS A 140 2.57 -13.72 -14.00
N LYS A 141 3.57 -13.06 -13.39
CA LYS A 141 4.92 -13.01 -13.96
C LYS A 141 5.54 -14.41 -14.08
N LEU A 142 5.43 -15.23 -13.02
CA LEU A 142 5.95 -16.61 -13.04
C LEU A 142 5.27 -17.48 -14.10
N LEU A 143 3.95 -17.34 -14.29
CA LEU A 143 3.23 -18.07 -15.33
C LEU A 143 3.70 -17.66 -16.73
N LEU A 144 3.84 -16.36 -16.98
CA LEU A 144 4.34 -15.86 -18.27
C LEU A 144 5.79 -16.31 -18.53
N ASP A 145 6.64 -16.33 -17.50
CA ASP A 145 8.03 -16.76 -17.58
C ASP A 145 8.18 -18.28 -17.81
N ALA A 146 7.22 -19.09 -17.34
CA ALA A 146 7.24 -20.55 -17.50
C ALA A 146 6.69 -21.05 -18.84
N LEU A 147 5.96 -20.21 -19.59
CA LEU A 147 5.42 -20.59 -20.89
C LEU A 147 6.55 -20.65 -21.93
N ALA A 148 6.64 -21.79 -22.63
CA ALA A 148 7.61 -21.99 -23.71
C ALA A 148 7.25 -21.21 -24.98
N ASP A 149 5.99 -20.84 -25.15
CA ASP A 149 5.51 -20.04 -26.27
C ASP A 149 5.85 -18.56 -26.04
N GLY A 150 6.25 -17.88 -27.11
CA GLY A 150 6.55 -16.45 -27.09
C GLY A 150 5.29 -15.60 -26.94
N ILE A 151 5.07 -15.05 -25.75
CA ILE A 151 3.99 -14.09 -25.47
C ILE A 151 4.54 -12.68 -25.56
N PHE A 152 3.84 -11.81 -26.29
CA PHE A 152 4.21 -10.41 -26.42
C PHE A 152 3.00 -9.48 -26.39
N ILE A 153 3.25 -8.24 -26.00
CA ILE A 153 2.35 -7.11 -26.17
C ILE A 153 3.07 -6.13 -27.10
N ALA A 154 2.37 -5.68 -28.14
CA ALA A 154 2.91 -4.72 -29.09
C ALA A 154 2.04 -3.46 -29.17
N GLN A 155 2.70 -2.31 -29.31
CA GLN A 155 2.10 -0.99 -29.54
C GLN A 155 2.99 -0.23 -30.53
N ASP A 156 2.39 0.61 -31.38
CA ASP A 156 3.12 1.40 -32.39
C ASP A 156 4.12 0.59 -33.22
N PHE A 157 3.73 -0.65 -33.60
CA PHE A 157 4.56 -1.61 -34.35
C PHE A 157 5.86 -2.03 -33.66
N LYS A 158 5.91 -1.92 -32.34
CA LYS A 158 7.04 -2.31 -31.49
C LYS A 158 6.60 -3.29 -30.40
N PHE A 159 7.50 -4.17 -30.00
CA PHE A 159 7.30 -5.04 -28.84
C PHE A 159 7.48 -4.22 -27.55
N VAL A 160 6.41 -3.98 -26.79
CA VAL A 160 6.43 -3.22 -25.52
C VAL A 160 6.60 -4.13 -24.30
N PHE A 161 6.19 -5.40 -24.45
CA PHE A 161 6.44 -6.44 -23.47
C PHE A 161 6.61 -7.76 -24.19
N CYS A 162 7.50 -8.62 -23.68
CA CYS A 162 7.58 -10.01 -24.10
C CYS A 162 7.96 -10.87 -22.89
N ASN A 163 7.49 -12.11 -22.84
CA ASN A 163 8.03 -13.10 -21.93
C ASN A 163 9.44 -13.52 -22.39
N PRO A 164 10.26 -14.14 -21.52
CA PRO A 164 11.63 -14.54 -21.88
C PRO A 164 11.72 -15.55 -23.03
N ALA A 165 10.66 -16.32 -23.29
CA ALA A 165 10.68 -17.36 -24.32
C ALA A 165 10.93 -16.81 -25.74
N LEU A 166 10.29 -15.70 -26.09
CA LEU A 166 10.43 -15.07 -27.42
C LEU A 166 11.86 -14.56 -27.70
N PRO A 167 12.46 -13.66 -26.88
CA PRO A 167 13.80 -13.17 -27.12
C PRO A 167 14.85 -14.29 -27.01
N ASN A 168 14.71 -15.24 -26.07
CA ASN A 168 15.63 -16.37 -25.95
C ASN A 168 15.64 -17.24 -27.21
N SER A 169 14.47 -17.50 -27.79
CA SER A 169 14.35 -18.30 -29.03
C SER A 169 14.88 -17.57 -30.26
N LEU A 170 15.00 -16.24 -30.20
CA LEU A 170 15.57 -15.39 -31.26
C LEU A 170 17.03 -14.99 -30.98
N GLY A 171 17.61 -15.44 -29.86
CA GLY A 171 19.00 -15.16 -29.48
C GLY A 171 19.26 -13.75 -28.94
N TYR A 172 18.22 -13.05 -28.51
CA TYR A 172 18.30 -11.72 -27.90
C TYR A 172 18.12 -11.79 -26.38
N SER A 173 18.69 -10.83 -25.66
CA SER A 173 18.33 -10.62 -24.26
C SER A 173 17.01 -9.84 -24.14
N ALA A 174 16.28 -10.01 -23.04
CA ALA A 174 15.03 -9.29 -22.80
C ALA A 174 15.21 -7.76 -22.78
N GLN A 175 16.38 -7.26 -22.36
CA GLN A 175 16.70 -5.84 -22.36
C GLN A 175 16.91 -5.30 -23.78
N GLU A 176 17.56 -6.07 -24.65
CA GLU A 176 17.73 -5.68 -26.05
C GLU A 176 16.40 -5.69 -26.80
N PHE A 177 15.55 -6.69 -26.55
CA PHE A 177 14.31 -6.90 -27.30
C PHE A 177 13.19 -5.89 -26.98
N ASN A 178 13.28 -5.19 -25.84
CA ASN A 178 12.25 -4.25 -25.44
C ASN A 178 12.25 -3.00 -26.34
N GLY A 179 11.11 -2.70 -26.96
CA GLY A 179 10.94 -1.61 -27.92
C GLY A 179 11.39 -1.96 -29.35
N PHE A 180 11.74 -3.22 -29.64
CA PHE A 180 12.11 -3.61 -31.00
C PHE A 180 10.94 -3.44 -31.97
N PRO A 181 11.17 -2.81 -33.14
CA PRO A 181 10.16 -2.76 -34.18
C PRO A 181 10.07 -4.10 -34.91
N PHE A 182 8.88 -4.45 -35.40
CA PHE A 182 8.63 -5.75 -36.05
C PHE A 182 9.60 -6.06 -37.20
N HIS A 183 9.97 -5.06 -38.02
CA HIS A 183 10.83 -5.23 -39.18
C HIS A 183 12.26 -5.69 -38.87
N LYS A 184 12.71 -5.60 -37.61
CA LYS A 184 14.05 -6.08 -37.22
C LYS A 184 14.10 -7.59 -36.98
N VAL A 185 12.97 -8.20 -36.65
CA VAL A 185 12.92 -9.60 -36.21
C VAL A 185 11.96 -10.44 -37.03
N VAL A 186 11.00 -9.85 -37.73
CA VAL A 186 10.14 -10.56 -38.68
C VAL A 186 10.83 -10.58 -40.05
N ALA A 187 10.80 -11.72 -40.75
CA ALA A 187 11.37 -11.84 -42.08
C ALA A 187 10.72 -10.82 -43.06
N PRO A 188 11.49 -10.19 -43.98
CA PRO A 188 10.99 -9.17 -44.90
C PRO A 188 9.77 -9.62 -45.72
N GLU A 189 9.74 -10.90 -46.09
CA GLU A 189 8.65 -11.53 -46.86
C GLU A 189 7.33 -11.59 -46.07
N PHE A 190 7.41 -11.73 -44.75
CA PHE A 190 6.25 -11.85 -43.85
C PHE A 190 5.87 -10.53 -43.17
N LEU A 191 6.72 -9.50 -43.25
CA LEU A 191 6.52 -8.23 -42.55
C LEU A 191 5.25 -7.49 -42.97
N SER A 192 4.93 -7.48 -44.27
CA SER A 192 3.73 -6.83 -44.81
C SER A 192 2.45 -7.47 -44.25
N ILE A 193 2.37 -8.80 -44.34
CA ILE A 193 1.24 -9.60 -43.83
C ILE A 193 1.13 -9.46 -42.30
N TRP A 194 2.25 -9.49 -41.57
CA TRP A 194 2.28 -9.30 -40.12
C TRP A 194 1.74 -7.93 -39.71
N THR A 195 2.20 -6.87 -40.38
CA THR A 195 1.84 -5.48 -40.07
C THR A 195 0.38 -5.19 -40.39
N GLU A 196 -0.12 -5.67 -41.53
CA GLU A 196 -1.52 -5.55 -41.92
C GLU A 196 -2.44 -6.28 -40.94
N ARG A 197 -2.10 -7.51 -40.56
CA ARG A 197 -2.87 -8.28 -39.57
C ARG A 197 -2.83 -7.64 -38.19
N PHE A 198 -1.68 -7.07 -37.78
CA PHE A 198 -1.59 -6.30 -36.55
C PHE A 198 -2.53 -5.09 -36.59
N GLN A 199 -2.56 -4.34 -37.70
CA GLN A 199 -3.50 -3.22 -37.91
C GLN A 199 -4.97 -3.65 -37.87
N GLN A 200 -5.31 -4.81 -38.45
CA GLN A 200 -6.66 -5.37 -38.40
C GLN A 200 -7.07 -5.75 -36.96
N ARG A 201 -6.15 -6.28 -36.15
CA ARG A 201 -6.42 -6.64 -34.74
C ARG A 201 -6.66 -5.40 -33.87
N ILE A 202 -5.86 -4.34 -34.04
CA ILE A 202 -6.01 -3.11 -33.25
C ILE A 202 -7.24 -2.30 -33.66
N SER A 203 -7.70 -2.39 -34.92
CA SER A 203 -8.88 -1.69 -35.40
C SER A 203 -10.19 -2.34 -34.96
N GLY A 204 -10.15 -3.58 -34.45
CA GLY A 204 -11.31 -4.34 -33.99
C GLY A 204 -12.27 -4.80 -35.09
N ALA A 205 -11.97 -4.50 -36.35
CA ALA A 205 -12.86 -4.75 -37.49
C ALA A 205 -12.87 -6.22 -37.96
N TYR A 206 -11.83 -6.99 -37.64
CA TYR A 206 -11.68 -8.36 -38.11
C TYR A 206 -10.75 -9.17 -37.18
N GLN A 207 -11.15 -10.41 -36.81
CA GLN A 207 -10.27 -11.37 -36.13
C GLN A 207 -9.74 -12.35 -37.20
N PRO A 208 -8.53 -12.16 -37.74
CA PRO A 208 -7.92 -13.11 -38.66
C PRO A 208 -7.68 -14.47 -37.98
N GLU A 209 -7.46 -15.53 -38.77
CA GLU A 209 -7.12 -16.86 -38.25
C GLU A 209 -5.99 -16.77 -37.21
N ARG A 210 -6.25 -17.34 -36.02
CA ARG A 210 -5.37 -17.21 -34.85
C ARG A 210 -4.06 -17.97 -35.00
N TYR A 211 -4.01 -18.94 -35.90
CA TYR A 211 -2.87 -19.82 -36.10
C TYR A 211 -2.31 -19.59 -37.50
N TYR A 212 -1.11 -19.02 -37.58
CA TYR A 212 -0.35 -18.93 -38.80
C TYR A 212 1.12 -18.92 -38.40
N GLU A 213 1.93 -19.68 -39.13
CA GLU A 213 3.37 -19.70 -38.93
C GLU A 213 3.97 -18.44 -39.53
N VAL A 214 4.87 -17.82 -38.79
CA VAL A 214 5.61 -16.63 -39.18
C VAL A 214 7.08 -16.92 -39.06
N GLN A 215 7.81 -16.53 -40.09
CA GLN A 215 9.26 -16.65 -40.05
C GLN A 215 9.87 -15.42 -39.39
N PHE A 216 10.65 -15.67 -38.34
CA PHE A 216 11.46 -14.68 -37.64
C PHE A 216 12.94 -14.82 -37.99
N ILE A 217 13.69 -13.74 -37.80
CA ILE A 217 15.14 -13.66 -37.99
C ILE A 217 15.81 -13.69 -36.61
N HIS A 218 16.63 -14.72 -36.40
CA HIS A 218 17.48 -14.85 -35.21
C HIS A 218 18.67 -13.89 -35.27
N LYS A 219 19.25 -13.52 -34.13
CA LYS A 219 20.40 -12.59 -34.02
C LYS A 219 21.64 -13.00 -34.83
N ASN A 220 21.81 -14.30 -35.08
CA ASN A 220 22.91 -14.87 -35.89
C ASN A 220 22.61 -14.85 -37.41
N GLY A 221 21.44 -14.35 -37.83
CA GLY A 221 21.00 -14.32 -39.23
C GLY A 221 20.25 -15.57 -39.71
N SER A 222 20.04 -16.60 -38.88
CA SER A 222 19.22 -17.76 -39.25
C SER A 222 17.73 -17.47 -39.14
N TYR A 223 16.92 -18.20 -39.91
CA TYR A 223 15.46 -18.12 -39.83
C TYR A 223 14.89 -19.11 -38.82
N VAL A 224 13.89 -18.68 -38.05
CA VAL A 224 13.17 -19.49 -37.07
C VAL A 224 11.68 -19.42 -37.39
N TRP A 225 11.03 -20.57 -37.49
CA TRP A 225 9.57 -20.66 -37.67
C TRP A 225 8.89 -20.68 -36.30
N MET A 226 7.87 -19.84 -36.12
CA MET A 226 7.06 -19.73 -34.90
C MET A 226 5.59 -19.52 -35.23
#